data_AF-A0A5J5F6V1-F1
#
_entry.id   AF-A0A5J5F6V1-F1
#
_cell.length_a   1.000
_cell.length_b   1.000
_cell.length_c   1.000
_cell.angle_alpha   90.00
_cell.angle_beta   90.00
_cell.angle_gamma   90.00
#
_symmetry.space_group_name_H-M   'P 1'
#
loop_
_entity.id
_entity.type
_entity.pdbx_description
1 polymer ?
#
loop_
_entity_poly.entity_id
_entity_poly.type
_entity_poly.pdbx_seq_one_letter_code
_entity_poly.pdbx_strand_id
1 'polypeptide(L)'
;MAALSESSSLDYISLHPFVRSTVLDKVRGTIFGSALGDAVGLYTEFLNKQQALESYSEQRISLAHPVTPFKGDRHRDKFVEGSWTDDTDHALLVLLSYLHHDGQLVPHDFALRLRSWCEQGLRCLDRLPLGLGRTVGTVINHQLYRDAPVQAAKKLWVASDRTNAANGSLMRTHPLGVICVGNTRTMTYQTAMDYSLVTHTDPRCVVSCCISTALTRGILRGEVTTESGVEEIIEDAYAWVSSHPKAAETWDSSELQPLLDRGEFERHAYASSLDELQLDDSRTMGYVYKALGAALVTLRKAIHMPTTKPDAFGGLIEELVMQGGDADTNACIAGALLGCWTGFNSLTSQWRDGLAHSEWLLEKVDGLCQTVGIVPGEYKGSLDPHTAFDGGRGLLGEDELRAREKQLMEKILLNMKARDDERKGNEKRNAGSGRKGWDKLFKR
;
A
#
# COMPACT_ATOMS: atom_id res chain seq x y z
N MET A 1 14.32 3.38 -34.80
CA MET A 1 13.34 2.87 -33.82
C MET A 1 12.13 3.78 -33.90
N ALA A 2 10.99 3.26 -34.35
CA ALA A 2 9.78 4.06 -34.45
C ALA A 2 9.29 4.36 -33.03
N ALA A 3 9.17 5.64 -32.68
CA ALA A 3 8.45 6.06 -31.49
C ALA A 3 7.03 5.48 -31.60
N LEU A 4 6.70 4.51 -30.73
CA LEU A 4 5.32 4.10 -30.51
C LEU A 4 4.57 5.38 -30.13
N SER A 5 3.62 5.80 -30.96
CA SER A 5 2.83 6.99 -30.65
C SER A 5 2.13 6.78 -29.31
N GLU A 6 2.24 7.76 -28.41
CA GLU A 6 1.50 7.78 -27.14
C GLU A 6 0.00 7.91 -27.42
N SER A 7 -0.63 6.82 -27.83
CA SER A 7 -2.06 6.77 -28.10
C SER A 7 -2.80 6.43 -26.82
N SER A 8 -3.74 7.30 -26.46
CA SER A 8 -4.77 7.02 -25.47
C SER A 8 -5.74 6.02 -26.10
N SER A 9 -5.65 4.74 -25.75
CA SER A 9 -6.57 3.71 -26.24
C SER A 9 -6.42 2.38 -25.50
N LEU A 10 -7.52 1.61 -25.45
CA LEU A 10 -7.58 0.22 -25.00
C LEU A 10 -7.60 -0.79 -26.16
N ASP A 11 -7.41 -0.35 -27.41
CA ASP A 11 -7.48 -1.21 -28.60
C ASP A 11 -6.55 -2.42 -28.51
N TYR A 12 -5.41 -2.27 -27.83
CA TYR A 12 -4.44 -3.35 -27.64
C TYR A 12 -5.04 -4.56 -26.89
N ILE A 13 -5.99 -4.34 -25.97
CA ILE A 13 -6.68 -5.39 -25.22
C ILE A 13 -7.52 -6.27 -26.15
N SER A 14 -8.01 -5.68 -27.25
CA SER A 14 -8.85 -6.36 -28.24
C SER A 14 -8.06 -7.09 -29.32
N LEU A 15 -6.71 -7.01 -29.32
CA LEU A 15 -5.87 -7.69 -30.32
C LEU A 15 -6.02 -9.22 -30.29
N HIS A 16 -6.16 -9.81 -29.09
CA HIS A 16 -6.34 -11.24 -28.93
C HIS A 16 -6.97 -11.57 -27.56
N PRO A 17 -7.84 -12.61 -27.43
CA PRO A 17 -8.40 -13.01 -26.14
C PRO A 17 -7.36 -13.24 -25.03
N PHE A 18 -6.20 -13.84 -25.36
CA PHE A 18 -5.09 -14.03 -24.41
C PHE A 18 -4.46 -12.72 -23.91
N VAL A 19 -4.49 -11.64 -24.70
CA VAL A 19 -4.02 -10.33 -24.23
C VAL A 19 -4.96 -9.83 -23.14
N ARG A 20 -6.27 -9.85 -23.39
CA ARG A 20 -7.27 -9.47 -22.38
C ARG A 20 -7.18 -10.32 -21.12
N SER A 21 -7.08 -11.65 -21.25
CA SER A 21 -6.96 -12.53 -20.08
C SER A 21 -5.69 -12.24 -19.27
N THR A 22 -4.57 -11.97 -19.94
CA THR A 22 -3.32 -11.59 -19.27
C THR A 22 -3.44 -10.24 -18.57
N VAL A 23 -4.05 -9.24 -19.21
CA VAL A 23 -4.28 -7.92 -18.58
C VAL A 23 -5.19 -8.04 -17.37
N LEU A 24 -6.29 -8.80 -17.47
CA LEU A 24 -7.19 -9.04 -16.35
C LEU A 24 -6.50 -9.74 -15.18
N ASP A 25 -5.70 -10.78 -15.47
CA ASP A 25 -4.92 -11.49 -14.45
C ASP A 25 -3.92 -10.55 -13.76
N LYS A 26 -3.24 -9.68 -14.51
CA LYS A 26 -2.33 -8.68 -13.97
C LYS A 26 -3.04 -7.59 -13.17
N VAL A 27 -4.22 -7.10 -13.60
CA VAL A 27 -5.01 -6.11 -12.83
C VAL A 27 -5.44 -6.69 -11.49
N ARG A 28 -6.00 -7.90 -11.49
CA ARG A 28 -6.32 -8.62 -10.25
C ARG A 28 -5.06 -8.83 -9.41
N GLY A 29 -3.94 -9.16 -10.06
CA GLY A 29 -2.63 -9.28 -9.44
C GLY A 29 -2.20 -7.99 -8.75
N THR A 30 -2.35 -6.82 -9.37
CA THR A 30 -2.00 -5.53 -8.80
C THR A 30 -2.78 -5.24 -7.51
N ILE A 31 -4.11 -5.37 -7.55
CA ILE A 31 -4.95 -5.00 -6.41
C ILE A 31 -4.78 -6.01 -5.26
N PHE A 32 -4.81 -7.31 -5.56
CA PHE A 32 -4.60 -8.34 -4.52
C PHE A 32 -3.16 -8.37 -4.03
N GLY A 33 -2.18 -8.20 -4.92
CA GLY A 33 -0.77 -8.18 -4.54
C GLY A 33 -0.48 -7.07 -3.53
N SER A 34 -1.09 -5.89 -3.70
CA SER A 34 -1.03 -4.82 -2.70
C SER A 34 -1.67 -5.23 -1.37
N ALA A 35 -2.91 -5.73 -1.38
CA ALA A 35 -3.61 -6.14 -0.16
C ALA A 35 -2.92 -7.28 0.58
N LEU A 36 -2.31 -8.23 -0.15
CA LEU A 36 -1.49 -9.28 0.42
C LEU A 36 -0.19 -8.74 1.00
N GLY A 37 0.46 -7.82 0.29
CA GLY A 37 1.67 -7.16 0.76
C GLY A 37 1.45 -6.42 2.08
N ASP A 38 0.38 -5.63 2.15
CA ASP A 38 -0.10 -4.95 3.37
C ASP A 38 -0.32 -5.97 4.51
N ALA A 39 -1.21 -6.95 4.30
CA ALA A 39 -1.56 -7.93 5.33
C ALA A 39 -0.36 -8.75 5.85
N VAL A 40 0.60 -9.09 4.97
CA VAL A 40 1.83 -9.81 5.33
C VAL A 40 2.84 -8.87 5.99
N GLY A 41 2.99 -7.63 5.52
CA GLY A 41 3.91 -6.66 6.10
C GLY A 41 3.53 -6.21 7.51
N LEU A 42 2.24 -6.24 7.85
CA LEU A 42 1.76 -6.03 9.22
C LEU A 42 2.41 -6.99 10.24
N TYR A 43 2.85 -8.17 9.83
CA TYR A 43 3.54 -9.11 10.73
C TYR A 43 4.86 -8.55 11.27
N THR A 44 5.55 -7.68 10.54
CA THR A 44 6.88 -7.16 10.90
C THR A 44 6.97 -5.63 10.97
N GLU A 45 5.90 -4.90 10.67
CA GLU A 45 5.77 -3.45 10.87
C GLU A 45 6.24 -2.98 12.27
N PHE A 46 7.06 -1.94 12.30
CA PHE A 46 7.75 -1.36 13.45
C PHE A 46 8.74 -2.26 14.20
N LEU A 47 8.99 -3.48 13.72
CA LEU A 47 10.12 -4.28 14.18
C LEU A 47 11.37 -3.83 13.45
N ASN A 48 12.52 -3.87 14.10
CA ASN A 48 13.78 -3.86 13.36
C ASN A 48 14.04 -5.23 12.71
N LYS A 49 14.98 -5.28 11.77
CA LYS A 49 15.30 -6.51 11.02
C LYS A 49 15.63 -7.68 11.93
N GLN A 50 16.40 -7.45 13.00
CA GLN A 50 16.74 -8.49 13.97
C GLN A 50 15.49 -9.02 14.69
N GLN A 51 14.62 -8.13 15.16
CA GLN A 51 13.38 -8.50 15.84
C GLN A 51 12.42 -9.25 14.91
N ALA A 52 12.35 -8.88 13.63
CA ALA A 52 11.54 -9.60 12.63
C ALA A 52 12.03 -11.05 12.48
N LEU A 53 13.34 -11.24 12.29
CA LEU A 53 13.95 -12.57 12.15
C LEU A 53 13.84 -13.42 13.42
N GLU A 54 13.93 -12.81 14.62
CA GLU A 54 13.72 -13.50 15.89
C GLU A 54 12.27 -13.95 16.08
N SER A 55 11.32 -13.14 15.59
CA SER A 55 9.88 -13.42 15.72
C SER A 55 9.39 -14.44 14.71
N TYR A 56 10.00 -14.49 13.53
CA TYR A 56 9.64 -15.37 12.42
C TYR A 56 10.88 -16.05 11.85
N SER A 57 11.46 -16.97 12.63
CA SER A 57 12.74 -17.63 12.31
C SER A 57 12.72 -18.44 11.02
N GLU A 58 11.56 -18.98 10.63
CA GLU A 58 11.37 -19.69 9.36
C GLU A 58 11.27 -18.74 8.16
N GLN A 59 11.11 -17.43 8.41
CA GLN A 59 10.91 -16.39 7.38
C GLN A 59 9.74 -16.73 6.44
N ARG A 60 8.74 -17.44 6.98
CA ARG A 60 7.53 -17.85 6.30
C ARG A 60 6.32 -17.32 7.03
N ILE A 61 5.40 -16.71 6.29
CA ILE A 61 4.11 -16.27 6.81
C ILE A 61 3.02 -17.03 6.08
N SER A 62 1.98 -17.47 6.79
CA SER A 62 0.77 -18.03 6.20
C SER A 62 -0.44 -17.28 6.71
N LEU A 63 -1.33 -16.87 5.79
CA LEU A 63 -2.64 -16.31 6.11
C LEU A 63 -3.73 -17.39 6.13
N ALA A 64 -3.46 -18.59 5.63
CA ALA A 64 -4.36 -19.74 5.65
C ALA A 64 -3.93 -20.80 6.66
N HIS A 65 -4.84 -21.69 7.06
CA HIS A 65 -4.58 -22.66 8.12
C HIS A 65 -3.45 -23.67 7.77
N PRO A 66 -2.47 -23.90 8.67
CA PRO A 66 -2.27 -23.21 9.95
C PRO A 66 -1.77 -21.78 9.75
N VAL A 67 -2.51 -20.81 10.30
CA VAL A 67 -2.19 -19.39 10.17
C VAL A 67 -0.99 -19.07 11.06
N THR A 68 -0.02 -18.31 10.54
CA THR A 68 1.08 -17.79 11.35
C THR A 68 0.49 -16.78 12.34
N PRO A 69 0.68 -16.96 13.67
CA PRO A 69 0.16 -16.01 14.64
C PRO A 69 0.97 -14.71 14.58
N PHE A 70 0.32 -13.59 14.89
CA PHE A 70 1.05 -12.34 15.08
C PHE A 70 2.02 -12.42 16.25
N LYS A 71 3.15 -11.72 16.14
CA LYS A 71 3.95 -11.33 17.30
C LYS A 71 3.06 -10.57 18.29
N GLY A 72 3.06 -11.02 19.55
CA GLY A 72 2.29 -10.38 20.61
C GLY A 72 2.80 -8.98 20.96
N ASP A 73 2.14 -7.93 20.48
CA ASP A 73 2.36 -6.55 20.88
C ASP A 73 1.12 -5.67 20.69
N ARG A 74 1.16 -4.46 21.28
CA ARG A 74 0.03 -3.53 21.28
C ARG A 74 -0.37 -3.07 19.87
N HIS A 75 0.56 -3.08 18.91
CA HIS A 75 0.26 -2.65 17.55
C HIS A 75 -0.61 -3.68 16.84
N ARG A 76 -0.16 -4.94 16.83
CA ARG A 76 -0.84 -6.06 16.17
C ARG A 76 -2.13 -6.48 16.85
N ASP A 77 -2.31 -6.21 18.15
CA ASP A 77 -3.55 -6.49 18.89
C ASP A 77 -4.81 -5.83 18.31
N LYS A 78 -4.64 -4.75 17.54
CA LYS A 78 -5.73 -4.04 16.90
C LYS A 78 -6.35 -4.88 15.76
N PHE A 79 -5.56 -5.77 15.18
CA PHE A 79 -5.89 -6.48 13.95
C PHE A 79 -6.30 -7.93 14.20
N VAL A 80 -6.72 -8.59 13.13
CA VAL A 80 -6.97 -10.02 13.06
C VAL A 80 -6.15 -10.55 11.90
N GLU A 81 -5.59 -11.75 12.02
CA GLU A 81 -4.79 -12.37 10.96
C GLU A 81 -5.55 -12.39 9.63
N GLY A 82 -4.85 -12.13 8.53
CA GLY A 82 -5.45 -11.98 7.19
C GLY A 82 -6.12 -10.63 6.94
N SER A 83 -6.21 -9.73 7.93
CA SER A 83 -6.63 -8.34 7.71
C SER A 83 -5.49 -7.48 7.17
N TRP A 84 -5.85 -6.46 6.40
CA TRP A 84 -4.97 -5.38 5.95
C TRP A 84 -5.10 -4.10 6.82
N THR A 85 -4.32 -3.07 6.53
CA THR A 85 -4.23 -1.78 7.25
C THR A 85 -4.85 -0.61 6.45
N ASP A 86 -4.41 0.62 6.71
CA ASP A 86 -4.87 1.82 6.02
C ASP A 86 -4.33 1.94 4.59
N ASP A 87 -3.23 1.27 4.27
CA ASP A 87 -2.71 1.09 2.91
C ASP A 87 -3.79 0.64 1.93
N THR A 88 -4.35 -0.55 2.20
CA THR A 88 -5.40 -1.14 1.38
C THR A 88 -6.71 -0.36 1.51
N ASP A 89 -7.11 0.04 2.72
CA ASP A 89 -8.36 0.80 2.90
C ASP A 89 -8.32 2.11 2.09
N HIS A 90 -7.22 2.87 2.12
CA HIS A 90 -7.10 4.11 1.35
C HIS A 90 -7.06 3.88 -0.16
N ALA A 91 -6.43 2.80 -0.63
CA ALA A 91 -6.47 2.41 -2.04
C ALA A 91 -7.90 2.06 -2.48
N LEU A 92 -8.65 1.38 -1.62
CA LEU A 92 -10.06 1.09 -1.85
C LEU A 92 -10.90 2.37 -1.89
N LEU A 93 -10.60 3.41 -1.12
CA LEU A 93 -11.34 4.68 -1.24
C LEU A 93 -11.16 5.33 -2.62
N VAL A 94 -9.98 5.21 -3.23
CA VAL A 94 -9.72 5.67 -4.62
C VAL A 94 -10.58 4.86 -5.59
N LEU A 95 -10.54 3.53 -5.48
CA LEU A 95 -11.30 2.61 -6.32
C LEU A 95 -12.82 2.85 -6.18
N LEU A 96 -13.34 2.92 -4.96
CA LEU A 96 -14.75 3.10 -4.66
C LEU A 96 -15.26 4.47 -5.12
N SER A 97 -14.45 5.54 -5.01
CA SER A 97 -14.77 6.84 -5.57
C SER A 97 -14.94 6.78 -7.09
N TYR A 98 -13.98 6.17 -7.79
CA TYR A 98 -14.02 5.99 -9.24
C TYR A 98 -15.23 5.17 -9.70
N LEU A 99 -15.52 4.08 -9.01
CA LEU A 99 -16.70 3.25 -9.27
C LEU A 99 -17.99 4.01 -9.01
N HIS A 100 -18.12 4.70 -7.87
CA HIS A 100 -19.31 5.46 -7.51
C HIS A 100 -19.66 6.53 -8.54
N HIS A 101 -18.64 7.17 -9.11
CA HIS A 101 -18.80 8.16 -10.17
C HIS A 101 -18.82 7.56 -11.58
N ASP A 102 -19.13 6.27 -11.71
CA ASP A 102 -19.29 5.54 -12.98
C ASP A 102 -18.13 5.79 -13.96
N GLY A 103 -16.90 5.76 -13.43
CA GLY A 103 -15.67 5.88 -14.21
C GLY A 103 -15.06 7.28 -14.31
N GLN A 104 -15.51 8.24 -13.49
CA GLN A 104 -14.89 9.55 -13.39
C GLN A 104 -13.91 9.63 -12.22
N LEU A 105 -12.71 10.18 -12.46
CA LEU A 105 -11.73 10.48 -11.42
C LEU A 105 -12.12 11.77 -10.69
N VAL A 106 -12.42 11.68 -9.40
CA VAL A 106 -12.84 12.81 -8.57
C VAL A 106 -11.98 12.90 -7.30
N PRO A 107 -10.77 13.52 -7.35
CA PRO A 107 -9.87 13.61 -6.20
C PRO A 107 -10.50 14.25 -4.96
N HIS A 108 -11.45 15.17 -5.14
CA HIS A 108 -12.17 15.80 -4.03
C HIS A 108 -13.11 14.83 -3.29
N ASP A 109 -13.81 13.94 -4.00
CA ASP A 109 -14.63 12.90 -3.38
C ASP A 109 -13.76 11.90 -2.61
N PHE A 110 -12.62 11.49 -3.19
CA PHE A 110 -11.61 10.71 -2.47
C PHE A 110 -11.16 11.41 -1.16
N ALA A 111 -10.90 12.72 -1.19
CA ALA A 111 -10.52 13.48 0.02
C ALA A 111 -11.61 13.42 1.10
N LEU A 112 -12.87 13.59 0.72
CA LEU A 112 -14.01 13.52 1.65
C LEU A 112 -14.18 12.10 2.22
N ARG A 113 -14.01 11.07 1.38
CA ARG A 113 -14.02 9.67 1.81
C ARG A 113 -12.88 9.35 2.77
N LEU A 114 -11.68 9.90 2.54
CA LEU A 114 -10.53 9.73 3.43
C LEU A 114 -10.79 10.33 4.81
N ARG A 115 -11.39 11.53 4.85
CA ARG A 115 -11.85 12.12 6.10
C ARG A 115 -12.92 11.27 6.78
N SER A 116 -13.93 10.83 6.03
CA SER A 116 -14.98 9.96 6.56
C SER A 116 -14.40 8.65 7.10
N TRP A 117 -13.44 8.04 6.42
CA TRP A 117 -12.75 6.86 6.91
C TRP A 117 -12.07 7.12 8.25
N CYS A 118 -11.37 8.25 8.44
CA CYS A 118 -10.76 8.57 9.73
C CYS A 118 -11.76 8.64 10.89
N GLU A 119 -13.01 9.03 10.60
CA GLU A 119 -14.09 9.14 11.59
C GLU A 119 -14.88 7.82 11.76
N GLN A 120 -15.06 7.05 10.68
CA GLN A 120 -16.09 6.01 10.56
C GLN A 120 -15.54 4.62 10.19
N GLY A 121 -14.27 4.56 9.80
CA GLY A 121 -13.64 3.41 9.15
C GLY A 121 -14.18 3.12 7.75
N LEU A 122 -13.80 1.97 7.18
CA LEU A 122 -14.27 1.56 5.86
C LEU A 122 -15.68 0.95 5.97
N ARG A 123 -16.70 1.81 5.83
CA ARG A 123 -18.11 1.47 6.11
C ARG A 123 -18.63 0.25 5.34
N CYS A 124 -18.31 0.10 4.05
CA CYS A 124 -18.86 -1.00 3.25
C CYS A 124 -18.49 -2.40 3.82
N LEU A 125 -17.30 -2.52 4.41
CA LEU A 125 -16.81 -3.73 5.09
C LEU A 125 -16.94 -3.68 6.61
N ASP A 126 -17.48 -2.58 7.14
CA ASP A 126 -17.63 -2.31 8.56
C ASP A 126 -16.32 -2.33 9.38
N ARG A 127 -15.20 -1.99 8.74
CA ARG A 127 -13.87 -2.01 9.35
C ARG A 127 -13.59 -0.73 10.13
N LEU A 128 -12.69 -0.81 11.12
CA LEU A 128 -12.20 0.34 11.89
C LEU A 128 -11.07 1.06 11.13
N PRO A 129 -10.85 2.38 11.35
CA PRO A 129 -9.75 3.11 10.74
C PRO A 129 -8.43 2.86 11.47
N LEU A 130 -7.84 1.70 11.23
CA LEU A 130 -6.59 1.26 11.85
C LEU A 130 -5.42 1.52 10.89
N GLY A 131 -4.28 1.95 11.43
CA GLY A 131 -3.05 2.21 10.65
C GLY A 131 -2.77 3.70 10.38
N LEU A 132 -3.77 4.58 10.57
CA LEU A 132 -3.70 6.00 10.19
C LEU A 132 -2.34 6.69 10.48
N GLY A 133 -1.65 7.05 9.40
CA GLY A 133 -0.42 7.83 9.44
C GLY A 133 -0.61 9.27 9.95
N ARG A 134 0.42 9.80 10.64
CA ARG A 134 0.40 11.15 11.25
C ARG A 134 0.12 12.27 10.25
N THR A 135 0.70 12.20 9.05
CA THR A 135 0.52 13.23 8.01
C THR A 135 -0.94 13.32 7.58
N VAL A 136 -1.56 12.18 7.25
CA VAL A 136 -2.98 12.14 6.88
C VAL A 136 -3.83 12.64 8.04
N GLY A 137 -3.61 12.13 9.25
CA GLY A 137 -4.37 12.56 10.44
C GLY A 137 -4.25 14.06 10.73
N THR A 138 -3.11 14.69 10.44
CA THR A 138 -2.94 16.13 10.60
C THR A 138 -3.67 16.91 9.51
N VAL A 139 -3.54 16.48 8.26
CA VAL A 139 -4.09 17.18 7.09
C VAL A 139 -5.61 17.12 7.04
N ILE A 140 -6.21 15.96 7.30
CA ILE A 140 -7.67 15.79 7.25
C ILE A 140 -8.41 16.62 8.31
N ASN A 141 -7.73 16.97 9.41
CA ASN A 141 -8.27 17.80 10.50
C ASN A 141 -8.09 19.31 10.27
N HIS A 142 -7.44 19.73 9.20
CA HIS A 142 -7.31 21.15 8.88
C HIS A 142 -8.66 21.74 8.44
N GLN A 143 -8.98 22.94 8.91
CA GLN A 143 -10.29 23.60 8.65
C GLN A 143 -10.66 23.73 7.16
N LEU A 144 -9.66 23.91 6.29
CA LEU A 144 -9.88 24.00 4.83
C LEU A 144 -10.03 22.65 4.14
N TYR A 145 -9.76 21.52 4.82
CA TYR A 145 -9.62 20.24 4.15
C TYR A 145 -10.88 19.80 3.40
N ARG A 146 -12.06 20.09 3.97
CA ARG A 146 -13.34 19.76 3.35
C ARG A 146 -13.53 20.43 1.99
N ASP A 147 -13.20 21.71 1.89
CA ASP A 147 -13.53 22.52 0.73
C ASP A 147 -12.34 22.67 -0.24
N ALA A 148 -11.12 22.62 0.29
CA ALA A 148 -9.87 22.81 -0.43
C ALA A 148 -8.75 21.90 0.12
N PRO A 149 -8.83 20.57 -0.08
CA PRO A 149 -7.89 19.60 0.50
C PRO A 149 -6.44 19.85 0.08
N VAL A 150 -6.20 20.16 -1.20
CA VAL A 150 -4.85 20.48 -1.71
C VAL A 150 -4.27 21.72 -1.03
N GLN A 151 -5.08 22.76 -0.78
CA GLN A 151 -4.63 23.96 -0.09
C GLN A 151 -4.34 23.69 1.39
N ALA A 152 -5.15 22.85 2.04
CA ALA A 152 -4.92 22.41 3.41
C ALA A 152 -3.59 21.65 3.55
N ALA A 153 -3.35 20.67 2.67
CA ALA A 153 -2.10 19.91 2.62
C ALA A 153 -0.90 20.83 2.37
N LYS A 154 -0.99 21.74 1.39
CA LYS A 154 0.08 22.69 1.06
C LYS A 154 0.43 23.60 2.23
N LYS A 155 -0.57 24.15 2.94
CA LYS A 155 -0.32 25.01 4.11
C LYS A 155 0.42 24.28 5.22
N LEU A 156 0.02 23.05 5.53
CA LEU A 156 0.68 22.25 6.56
C LEU A 156 2.08 21.81 6.14
N TRP A 157 2.28 21.46 4.87
CA TRP A 157 3.59 21.13 4.33
C TRP A 157 4.55 22.33 4.42
N VAL A 158 4.12 23.53 4.03
CA VAL A 158 4.90 24.77 4.21
C VAL A 158 5.20 25.03 5.70
N ALA A 159 4.23 24.83 6.58
CA ALA A 159 4.41 24.98 8.02
C ALA A 159 5.35 23.93 8.67
N SER A 160 5.57 22.80 8.00
CA SER A 160 6.52 21.75 8.40
C SER A 160 7.93 21.96 7.80
N ASP A 161 8.26 23.18 7.40
CA ASP A 161 9.49 23.53 6.69
C ASP A 161 9.72 22.68 5.44
N ARG A 162 8.64 22.22 4.81
CA ARG A 162 8.68 21.39 3.58
C ARG A 162 9.42 20.07 3.75
N THR A 163 9.47 19.53 4.97
CA THR A 163 10.21 18.30 5.27
C THR A 163 9.36 17.03 5.23
N ASN A 164 8.03 17.17 5.17
CA ASN A 164 7.10 16.05 5.28
C ASN A 164 6.95 15.22 3.99
N ALA A 165 7.89 14.30 3.76
CA ALA A 165 7.88 13.35 2.65
C ALA A 165 7.53 11.92 3.07
N ALA A 166 6.37 11.76 3.71
CA ALA A 166 5.88 10.44 4.10
C ALA A 166 5.33 9.63 2.90
N ASN A 167 5.38 8.30 2.99
CA ASN A 167 4.91 7.35 1.99
C ASN A 167 3.38 7.23 1.84
N GLY A 168 2.59 7.84 2.74
CA GLY A 168 1.13 7.62 2.82
C GLY A 168 0.29 8.02 1.59
N SER A 169 0.86 8.79 0.65
CA SER A 169 0.22 9.01 -0.67
C SER A 169 0.56 7.92 -1.68
N LEU A 170 1.79 7.40 -1.66
CA LEU A 170 2.29 6.38 -2.58
C LEU A 170 1.60 5.03 -2.39
N MET A 171 1.37 4.63 -1.13
CA MET A 171 0.82 3.32 -0.80
C MET A 171 -0.52 2.99 -1.47
N ARG A 172 -1.29 4.03 -1.81
CA ARG A 172 -2.66 3.92 -2.32
C ARG A 172 -2.83 4.27 -3.80
N THR A 173 -1.75 4.50 -4.55
CA THR A 173 -1.87 4.94 -5.96
C THR A 173 -1.98 3.81 -6.97
N HIS A 174 -1.72 2.55 -6.58
CA HIS A 174 -1.74 1.43 -7.51
C HIS A 174 -3.07 1.23 -8.27
N PRO A 175 -4.28 1.55 -7.74
CA PRO A 175 -5.51 1.49 -8.54
C PRO A 175 -5.54 2.54 -9.67
N LEU A 176 -4.88 3.69 -9.48
CA LEU A 176 -4.79 4.72 -10.51
C LEU A 176 -4.04 4.22 -11.75
N GLY A 177 -3.07 3.32 -11.58
CA GLY A 177 -2.34 2.71 -12.70
C GLY A 177 -3.24 1.84 -13.56
N VAL A 178 -4.19 1.13 -12.94
CA VAL A 178 -5.24 0.36 -13.63
C VAL A 178 -6.23 1.31 -14.31
N ILE A 179 -6.72 2.33 -13.60
CA ILE A 179 -7.68 3.31 -14.14
C ILE A 179 -7.10 4.05 -15.34
N CYS A 180 -5.81 4.40 -15.29
CA CYS A 180 -5.12 5.10 -16.36
C CYS A 180 -4.58 4.19 -17.47
N VAL A 181 -4.94 2.90 -17.52
CA VAL A 181 -4.40 1.95 -18.51
C VAL A 181 -4.71 2.36 -19.96
N GLY A 182 -5.80 3.11 -20.18
CA GLY A 182 -6.14 3.70 -21.48
C GLY A 182 -5.53 5.07 -21.75
N ASN A 183 -4.92 5.73 -20.76
CA ASN A 183 -4.43 7.11 -20.86
C ASN A 183 -3.00 7.18 -21.40
N THR A 184 -2.51 8.38 -21.74
CA THR A 184 -1.08 8.62 -22.01
C THR A 184 -0.26 8.64 -20.71
N ARG A 185 1.08 8.59 -20.81
CA ARG A 185 1.98 8.70 -19.65
C ARG A 185 1.79 10.02 -18.91
N THR A 186 1.76 11.13 -19.64
CA THR A 186 1.55 12.47 -19.06
C THR A 186 0.21 12.59 -18.30
N MET A 187 -0.88 12.05 -18.86
CA MET A 187 -2.18 12.03 -18.16
C MET A 187 -2.13 11.18 -16.89
N THR A 188 -1.36 10.09 -16.92
CA THR A 188 -1.16 9.20 -15.77
C THR A 188 -0.37 9.91 -14.67
N TYR A 189 0.69 10.63 -15.01
CA TYR A 189 1.46 11.44 -14.06
C TYR A 189 0.61 12.54 -13.44
N GLN A 190 -0.20 13.25 -14.25
CA GLN A 190 -1.11 14.27 -13.73
C GLN A 190 -2.11 13.67 -12.73
N THR A 191 -2.70 12.52 -13.06
CA THR A 191 -3.64 11.83 -12.16
C THR A 191 -2.97 11.44 -10.84
N ALA A 192 -1.76 10.87 -10.89
CA ALA A 192 -1.00 10.51 -9.70
C ALA A 192 -0.66 11.73 -8.84
N MET A 193 -0.27 12.85 -9.46
CA MET A 193 -0.05 14.13 -8.78
C MET A 193 -1.32 14.61 -8.10
N ASP A 194 -2.45 14.67 -8.80
CA ASP A 194 -3.71 15.20 -8.28
C ASP A 194 -4.17 14.44 -7.02
N TYR A 195 -4.02 13.11 -7.00
CA TYR A 195 -4.36 12.28 -5.83
C TYR A 195 -3.32 12.34 -4.70
N SER A 196 -2.04 12.56 -5.02
CA SER A 196 -0.99 12.77 -4.00
C SER A 196 -1.22 14.07 -3.25
N LEU A 197 -1.44 15.17 -3.99
CA LEU A 197 -1.58 16.54 -3.49
C LEU A 197 -2.77 16.73 -2.53
N VAL A 198 -3.76 15.83 -2.55
CA VAL A 198 -4.87 15.81 -1.59
C VAL A 198 -4.37 15.67 -0.15
N THR A 199 -3.18 15.11 0.10
CA THR A 199 -2.62 15.01 1.47
C THR A 199 -1.12 15.25 1.56
N HIS A 200 -0.35 14.93 0.53
CA HIS A 200 1.09 15.00 0.51
C HIS A 200 1.53 15.94 -0.62
N THR A 201 1.92 17.16 -0.25
CA THR A 201 2.35 18.19 -1.21
C THR A 201 3.84 18.08 -1.58
N ASP A 202 4.61 17.28 -0.84
CA ASP A 202 6.05 17.16 -1.06
C ASP A 202 6.34 16.57 -2.46
N PRO A 203 7.22 17.20 -3.26
CA PRO A 203 7.50 16.74 -4.61
C PRO A 203 8.12 15.33 -4.65
N ARG A 204 8.81 14.90 -3.57
CA ARG A 204 9.34 13.52 -3.44
C ARG A 204 8.19 12.50 -3.36
N CYS A 205 7.08 12.87 -2.71
CA CYS A 205 5.88 12.05 -2.69
C CYS A 205 5.24 11.99 -4.08
N VAL A 206 5.11 13.14 -4.76
CA VAL A 206 4.50 13.23 -6.08
C VAL A 206 5.25 12.41 -7.12
N VAL A 207 6.57 12.57 -7.22
CA VAL A 207 7.38 11.81 -8.19
C VAL A 207 7.29 10.31 -7.94
N SER A 208 7.27 9.88 -6.68
CA SER A 208 7.12 8.47 -6.33
C SER A 208 5.75 7.92 -6.75
N CYS A 209 4.67 8.70 -6.54
CA CYS A 209 3.33 8.35 -6.99
C CYS A 209 3.27 8.23 -8.52
N CYS A 210 3.88 9.18 -9.25
CA CYS A 210 3.96 9.16 -10.71
C CYS A 210 4.66 7.89 -11.21
N ILE A 211 5.81 7.54 -10.64
CA ILE A 211 6.59 6.35 -11.01
C ILE A 211 5.77 5.08 -10.79
N SER A 212 5.25 4.85 -9.59
CA SER A 212 4.50 3.62 -9.26
C SER A 212 3.24 3.46 -10.14
N THR A 213 2.51 4.55 -10.36
CA THR A 213 1.29 4.56 -11.18
C THR A 213 1.61 4.28 -12.65
N ALA A 214 2.66 4.90 -13.20
CA ALA A 214 3.06 4.72 -14.58
C ALA A 214 3.71 3.35 -14.85
N LEU A 215 4.46 2.80 -13.89
CA LEU A 215 4.97 1.43 -13.96
C LEU A 215 3.82 0.43 -14.02
N THR A 216 2.83 0.56 -13.13
CA THR A 216 1.62 -0.27 -13.16
C THR A 216 0.93 -0.20 -14.53
N ARG A 217 0.65 1.02 -15.01
CA ARG A 217 0.08 1.23 -16.36
C ARG A 217 0.95 0.57 -17.46
N GLY A 218 2.26 0.82 -17.44
CA GLY A 218 3.19 0.38 -18.47
C GLY A 218 3.31 -1.14 -18.54
N ILE A 219 3.31 -1.81 -17.39
CA ILE A 219 3.30 -3.29 -17.31
C ILE A 219 1.99 -3.85 -17.88
N LEU A 220 0.84 -3.25 -17.55
CA LEU A 220 -0.47 -3.68 -18.07
C LEU A 220 -0.62 -3.48 -19.58
N ARG A 221 0.11 -2.54 -20.16
CA ARG A 221 0.14 -2.28 -21.61
C ARG A 221 1.22 -3.07 -22.34
N GLY A 222 2.09 -3.77 -21.62
CA GLY A 222 3.27 -4.42 -22.20
C GLY A 222 4.32 -3.43 -22.73
N GLU A 223 4.26 -2.17 -22.29
CA GLU A 223 5.27 -1.14 -22.60
C GLU A 223 6.51 -1.28 -21.70
N VAL A 224 6.33 -1.83 -20.50
CA VAL A 224 7.41 -2.14 -19.55
C VAL A 224 7.54 -3.65 -19.41
N THR A 225 8.56 -4.21 -20.05
CA THR A 225 8.84 -5.67 -20.04
C THR A 225 10.29 -6.00 -19.65
N THR A 226 11.10 -4.99 -19.37
CA THR A 226 12.52 -5.13 -19.02
C THR A 226 12.88 -4.12 -17.94
N GLU A 227 14.02 -4.34 -17.27
CA GLU A 227 14.55 -3.37 -16.32
C GLU A 227 14.82 -2.00 -16.96
N SER A 228 15.35 -1.96 -18.18
CA SER A 228 15.54 -0.68 -18.90
C SER A 228 14.22 0.07 -19.14
N GLY A 229 13.11 -0.64 -19.34
CA GLY A 229 11.78 -0.01 -19.41
C GLY A 229 11.32 0.55 -18.06
N VAL A 230 11.74 -0.06 -16.94
CA VAL A 230 11.51 0.50 -15.59
C VAL A 230 12.30 1.80 -15.42
N GLU A 231 13.58 1.80 -15.80
CA GLU A 231 14.45 2.98 -15.75
C GLU A 231 13.93 4.13 -16.62
N GLU A 232 13.40 3.83 -17.81
CA GLU A 232 12.77 4.84 -18.68
C GLU A 232 11.62 5.55 -17.97
N ILE A 233 10.74 4.80 -17.28
CA ILE A 233 9.62 5.39 -16.53
C ILE A 233 10.12 6.21 -15.33
N ILE A 234 11.16 5.74 -14.63
CA ILE A 234 11.77 6.46 -13.51
C ILE A 234 12.27 7.84 -13.97
N GLU A 235 13.07 7.86 -15.05
CA GLU A 235 13.65 9.09 -15.57
C GLU A 235 12.61 10.03 -16.19
N ASP A 236 11.65 9.49 -16.94
CA ASP A 236 10.57 10.26 -17.57
C ASP A 236 9.68 10.92 -16.51
N ALA A 237 9.24 10.17 -15.50
CA ALA A 237 8.44 10.72 -14.40
C ALA A 237 9.21 11.77 -13.59
N TYR A 238 10.50 11.53 -13.31
CA TYR A 238 11.35 12.49 -12.60
C TYR A 238 11.51 13.80 -13.40
N ALA A 239 11.80 13.68 -14.69
CA ALA A 239 11.92 14.84 -15.59
C ALA A 239 10.60 15.59 -15.70
N TRP A 240 9.48 14.87 -15.82
CA TRP A 240 8.15 15.47 -15.91
C TRP A 240 7.77 16.26 -14.65
N VAL A 241 8.01 15.72 -13.45
CA VAL A 241 7.75 16.46 -12.20
C VAL A 241 8.71 17.64 -12.04
N SER A 242 10.00 17.46 -12.36
CA SER A 242 11.02 18.50 -12.24
C SER A 242 10.82 19.68 -13.19
N SER A 243 10.20 19.44 -14.35
CA SER A 243 9.94 20.45 -15.39
C SER A 243 8.47 20.89 -15.46
N HIS A 244 7.64 20.45 -14.51
CA HIS A 244 6.19 20.57 -14.64
C HIS A 244 5.75 22.05 -14.75
N PRO A 245 5.01 22.46 -15.80
CA PRO A 245 4.65 23.87 -16.01
C PRO A 245 3.78 24.48 -14.91
N LYS A 246 2.95 23.66 -14.24
CA LYS A 246 2.18 24.07 -13.06
C LYS A 246 2.98 24.00 -11.76
N ALA A 247 4.30 23.77 -11.82
CA ALA A 247 5.17 23.88 -10.66
C ALA A 247 4.85 25.19 -9.94
N ALA A 248 4.78 26.34 -10.63
CA ALA A 248 4.47 27.64 -10.02
C ALA A 248 3.14 27.74 -9.23
N GLU A 249 2.13 26.91 -9.53
CA GLU A 249 0.86 26.88 -8.79
C GLU A 249 0.97 26.02 -7.52
N THR A 250 1.72 24.93 -7.59
CA THR A 250 1.88 23.94 -6.50
C THR A 250 3.10 24.25 -5.62
N TRP A 251 4.24 24.56 -6.22
CA TRP A 251 5.55 24.84 -5.63
C TRP A 251 6.14 26.17 -6.15
N ASP A 252 6.94 26.87 -5.36
CA ASP A 252 7.80 27.89 -5.95
C ASP A 252 8.87 27.18 -6.81
N SER A 253 9.08 27.61 -8.06
CA SER A 253 10.05 26.97 -8.95
C SER A 253 11.49 27.03 -8.41
N SER A 254 11.79 28.03 -7.56
CA SER A 254 13.06 28.14 -6.86
C SER A 254 13.22 27.17 -5.68
N GLU A 255 12.11 26.64 -5.15
CA GLU A 255 12.08 25.69 -4.02
C GLU A 255 12.12 24.22 -4.48
N LEU A 256 11.71 23.93 -5.72
CA LEU A 256 11.57 22.55 -6.21
C LEU A 256 12.92 21.81 -6.32
N GLN A 257 13.96 22.49 -6.79
CA GLN A 257 15.29 21.89 -7.02
C GLN A 257 15.98 21.40 -5.74
N PRO A 258 16.04 22.18 -4.63
CA PRO A 258 16.57 21.67 -3.37
C PRO A 258 15.78 20.51 -2.75
N LEU A 259 14.48 20.40 -3.04
CA LEU A 259 13.61 19.35 -2.49
C LEU A 259 13.64 18.06 -3.30
N LEU A 260 13.82 18.15 -4.61
CA LEU A 260 14.09 17.03 -5.50
C LEU A 260 15.61 16.91 -5.70
N ASP A 261 16.32 16.59 -4.61
CA ASP A 261 17.75 16.29 -4.71
C ASP A 261 17.97 15.02 -5.53
N ARG A 262 18.63 15.17 -6.67
CA ARG A 262 18.87 14.07 -7.62
C ARG A 262 19.69 12.95 -6.99
N GLY A 263 20.71 13.28 -6.18
CA GLY A 263 21.59 12.30 -5.56
C GLY A 263 20.87 11.46 -4.48
N GLU A 264 20.00 12.09 -3.70
CA GLU A 264 19.13 11.43 -2.74
C GLU A 264 18.10 10.54 -3.43
N PHE A 265 17.47 11.03 -4.50
CA PHE A 265 16.55 10.23 -5.31
C PHE A 265 17.25 9.00 -5.87
N GLU A 266 18.40 9.16 -6.53
CA GLU A 266 19.13 8.06 -7.15
C GLU A 266 19.59 7.02 -6.13
N ARG A 267 20.03 7.43 -4.93
CA ARG A 267 20.42 6.52 -3.85
C ARG A 267 19.34 5.50 -3.50
N HIS A 268 18.07 5.87 -3.63
CA HIS A 268 16.95 4.98 -3.31
C HIS A 268 16.34 4.36 -4.56
N ALA A 269 16.13 5.13 -5.62
CA ALA A 269 15.52 4.66 -6.86
C ALA A 269 16.40 3.63 -7.58
N TYR A 270 17.73 3.70 -7.41
CA TYR A 270 18.72 2.78 -7.99
C TYR A 270 19.48 1.98 -6.94
N ALA A 271 18.92 1.83 -5.73
CA ALA A 271 19.48 0.90 -4.74
C ALA A 271 19.63 -0.50 -5.36
N SER A 272 20.76 -1.15 -5.09
CA SER A 272 21.05 -2.50 -5.63
C SER A 272 20.49 -3.62 -4.74
N SER A 273 20.18 -3.30 -3.49
CA SER A 273 19.66 -4.26 -2.50
C SER A 273 18.74 -3.58 -1.49
N LEU A 274 17.97 -4.39 -0.75
CA LEU A 274 17.12 -3.89 0.32
C LEU A 274 17.93 -3.35 1.52
N ASP A 275 19.14 -3.89 1.74
CA ASP A 275 20.03 -3.46 2.84
C ASP A 275 20.47 -2.00 2.69
N GLU A 276 20.70 -1.54 1.45
CA GLU A 276 21.09 -0.15 1.16
C GLU A 276 20.00 0.87 1.55
N LEU A 277 18.74 0.44 1.60
CA LEU A 277 17.61 1.31 1.91
C LEU A 277 17.43 1.53 3.41
N GLN A 278 18.04 0.70 4.26
CA GLN A 278 17.95 0.79 5.73
C GLN A 278 16.50 0.95 6.20
N LEU A 279 15.62 0.02 5.79
CA LEU A 279 14.16 0.15 5.94
C LEU A 279 13.71 0.25 7.41
N ASP A 280 14.48 -0.30 8.34
CA ASP A 280 14.21 -0.27 9.79
C ASP A 280 14.83 0.91 10.56
N ASP A 281 15.39 1.91 9.87
CA ASP A 281 15.83 3.14 10.54
C ASP A 281 14.63 3.86 11.16
N SER A 282 14.60 3.82 12.50
CA SER A 282 13.54 4.41 13.34
C SER A 282 13.18 5.87 13.04
N ARG A 283 14.10 6.65 12.45
CA ARG A 283 13.88 8.06 12.14
C ARG A 283 13.25 8.29 10.78
N THR A 284 13.45 7.36 9.86
CA THR A 284 13.16 7.55 8.42
C THR A 284 12.36 6.41 7.81
N MET A 285 11.89 5.42 8.60
CA MET A 285 11.18 4.25 8.07
C MET A 285 9.96 4.61 7.20
N GLY A 286 9.22 5.67 7.52
CA GLY A 286 8.08 6.16 6.73
C GLY A 286 8.45 7.06 5.55
N TYR A 287 9.74 7.16 5.19
CA TYR A 287 10.21 8.02 4.12
C TYR A 287 9.84 7.45 2.74
N VAL A 288 9.22 8.29 1.90
CA VAL A 288 8.66 7.84 0.62
C VAL A 288 9.67 7.21 -0.35
N TYR A 289 10.92 7.70 -0.39
CA TYR A 289 11.94 7.11 -1.27
C TYR A 289 12.41 5.74 -0.80
N LYS A 290 12.38 5.44 0.51
CA LYS A 290 12.65 4.08 0.99
C LYS A 290 11.58 3.11 0.52
N ALA A 291 10.32 3.50 0.62
CA ALA A 291 9.19 2.71 0.15
C ALA A 291 9.20 2.51 -1.38
N LEU A 292 9.46 3.57 -2.15
CA LEU A 292 9.65 3.47 -3.60
C LEU A 292 10.83 2.55 -3.95
N GLY A 293 11.99 2.75 -3.32
CA GLY A 293 13.19 1.96 -3.53
C GLY A 293 12.96 0.47 -3.25
N ALA A 294 12.25 0.15 -2.16
CA ALA A 294 11.90 -1.22 -1.81
C ALA A 294 11.07 -1.90 -2.91
N ALA A 295 10.08 -1.18 -3.45
CA ALA A 295 9.26 -1.67 -4.54
C ALA A 295 10.06 -1.85 -5.85
N LEU A 296 10.96 -0.92 -6.16
CA LEU A 296 11.80 -0.98 -7.37
C LEU A 296 12.84 -2.11 -7.31
N VAL A 297 13.56 -2.27 -6.19
CA VAL A 297 14.48 -3.39 -5.97
C VAL A 297 13.75 -4.72 -6.14
N THR A 298 12.57 -4.81 -5.55
CA THR A 298 11.75 -6.03 -5.58
C THR A 298 11.22 -6.34 -6.98
N LEU A 299 10.77 -5.33 -7.73
CA LEU A 299 10.35 -5.47 -9.13
C LEU A 299 11.53 -5.90 -10.03
N ARG A 300 12.71 -5.28 -9.90
CA ARG A 300 13.92 -5.65 -10.66
C ARG A 300 14.29 -7.11 -10.41
N LYS A 301 14.29 -7.55 -9.15
CA LYS A 301 14.49 -8.96 -8.80
C LYS A 301 13.50 -9.88 -9.50
N ALA A 302 12.21 -9.52 -9.54
CA ALA A 302 11.19 -10.32 -10.22
C ALA A 302 11.36 -10.37 -11.74
N ILE A 303 11.82 -9.29 -12.37
CA ILE A 303 12.13 -9.25 -13.81
C ILE A 303 13.24 -10.26 -14.15
N HIS A 304 14.26 -10.37 -13.30
CA HIS A 304 15.38 -11.29 -13.48
C HIS A 304 15.12 -12.72 -13.00
N MET A 305 13.98 -12.99 -12.36
CA MET A 305 13.64 -14.33 -11.91
C MET A 305 13.10 -15.19 -13.06
N PRO A 306 13.51 -16.48 -13.15
CA PRO A 306 12.91 -17.41 -14.09
C PRO A 306 11.41 -17.56 -13.83
N THR A 307 10.61 -17.58 -14.89
CA THR A 307 9.15 -17.82 -14.80
C THR A 307 8.79 -19.19 -14.21
N THR A 308 9.75 -20.11 -14.15
CA THR A 308 9.62 -21.44 -13.54
C THR A 308 9.85 -21.45 -12.03
N LYS A 309 10.31 -20.34 -11.44
CA LYS A 309 10.56 -20.26 -10.00
C LYS A 309 9.22 -20.37 -9.26
N PRO A 310 9.03 -21.41 -8.41
CA PRO A 310 7.84 -21.53 -7.60
C PRO A 310 7.70 -20.34 -6.65
N ASP A 311 6.49 -19.80 -6.55
CA ASP A 311 6.10 -18.75 -5.59
C ASP A 311 7.08 -17.56 -5.52
N ALA A 312 7.47 -17.04 -6.69
CA ALA A 312 8.35 -15.89 -6.79
C ALA A 312 7.77 -14.65 -6.07
N PHE A 313 6.44 -14.47 -6.11
CA PHE A 313 5.75 -13.39 -5.40
C PHE A 313 5.95 -13.51 -3.89
N GLY A 314 5.58 -14.65 -3.29
CA GLY A 314 5.64 -14.85 -1.84
C GLY A 314 7.06 -14.72 -1.30
N GLY A 315 8.02 -15.39 -1.94
CA GLY A 315 9.40 -15.34 -1.50
C GLY A 315 10.04 -13.95 -1.55
N LEU A 316 9.64 -13.10 -2.51
CA LEU A 316 10.12 -11.72 -2.59
C LEU A 316 9.47 -10.80 -1.54
N ILE A 317 8.17 -10.96 -1.30
CA ILE A 317 7.47 -10.22 -0.24
C ILE A 317 8.00 -10.62 1.13
N GLU A 318 8.22 -11.91 1.40
CA GLU A 318 8.82 -12.41 2.63
C GLU A 318 10.23 -11.82 2.87
N GLU A 319 11.08 -11.82 1.85
CA GLU A 319 12.42 -11.20 1.94
C GLU A 319 12.33 -9.71 2.32
N LEU A 320 11.35 -9.00 1.75
CA LEU A 320 11.11 -7.58 2.01
C LEU A 320 10.58 -7.33 3.42
N VAL A 321 9.53 -8.04 3.84
CA VAL A 321 8.92 -7.79 5.16
C VAL A 321 9.88 -8.15 6.29
N MET A 322 10.80 -9.08 6.08
CA MET A 322 11.83 -9.41 7.07
C MET A 322 12.88 -8.30 7.28
N GLN A 323 12.90 -7.25 6.45
CA GLN A 323 13.68 -6.05 6.73
C GLN A 323 13.09 -5.22 7.88
N GLY A 324 11.82 -5.44 8.25
CA GLY A 324 11.14 -4.65 9.28
C GLY A 324 10.86 -3.21 8.85
N GLY A 325 10.81 -2.29 9.81
CA GLY A 325 10.49 -0.89 9.58
C GLY A 325 9.03 -0.68 9.23
N ASP A 326 8.77 0.11 8.19
CA ASP A 326 7.43 0.37 7.66
C ASP A 326 7.00 -0.74 6.69
N ALA A 327 6.93 -1.97 7.20
CA ALA A 327 6.92 -3.19 6.40
C ALA A 327 5.61 -3.43 5.64
N ASP A 328 4.46 -3.06 6.22
CA ASP A 328 3.15 -3.11 5.55
C ASP A 328 3.14 -2.17 4.34
N THR A 329 3.59 -0.92 4.50
CA THR A 329 3.64 0.03 3.39
C THR A 329 4.63 -0.40 2.30
N ASN A 330 5.83 -0.81 2.69
CA ASN A 330 6.85 -1.26 1.74
C ASN A 330 6.34 -2.46 0.93
N ALA A 331 5.72 -3.44 1.59
CA ALA A 331 5.20 -4.64 0.96
C ALA A 331 3.91 -4.38 0.17
N CYS A 332 3.06 -3.45 0.58
CA CYS A 332 1.89 -3.00 -0.17
C CYS A 332 2.27 -2.48 -1.56
N ILE A 333 3.25 -1.56 -1.62
CA ILE A 333 3.68 -0.94 -2.88
C ILE A 333 4.42 -1.96 -3.74
N ALA A 334 5.34 -2.73 -3.15
CA ALA A 334 6.06 -3.80 -3.85
C ALA A 334 5.09 -4.87 -4.36
N GLY A 335 4.11 -5.26 -3.55
CA GLY A 335 3.08 -6.24 -3.85
C GLY A 335 2.19 -5.82 -5.02
N ALA A 336 1.83 -4.54 -5.12
CA ALA A 336 1.15 -4.01 -6.29
C ALA A 336 1.96 -4.22 -7.58
N LEU A 337 3.23 -3.81 -7.60
CA LEU A 337 4.08 -3.94 -8.80
C LEU A 337 4.39 -5.41 -9.13
N LEU A 338 4.69 -6.22 -8.11
CA LEU A 338 4.94 -7.65 -8.29
C LEU A 338 3.69 -8.39 -8.77
N GLY A 339 2.52 -8.08 -8.21
CA GLY A 339 1.26 -8.65 -8.64
C GLY A 339 0.91 -8.22 -10.08
N CYS A 340 1.18 -6.96 -10.43
CA CYS A 340 1.07 -6.47 -11.81
C CYS A 340 2.02 -7.20 -12.77
N TRP A 341 3.23 -7.53 -12.30
CA TRP A 341 4.24 -8.23 -13.07
C TRP A 341 3.91 -9.72 -13.25
N THR A 342 3.52 -10.40 -12.18
CA THR A 342 3.38 -11.87 -12.13
C THR A 342 1.95 -12.37 -12.41
N GLY A 343 0.94 -11.55 -12.15
CA GLY A 343 -0.48 -11.90 -12.31
C GLY A 343 -1.10 -12.57 -11.07
N PHE A 344 -2.42 -12.45 -10.94
CA PHE A 344 -3.21 -12.93 -9.80
C PHE A 344 -3.02 -14.43 -9.55
N ASN A 345 -2.99 -15.24 -10.62
CA ASN A 345 -2.80 -16.69 -10.51
C ASN A 345 -1.42 -17.09 -9.96
N SER A 346 -0.42 -16.21 -10.07
CA SER A 346 0.94 -16.43 -9.57
C SER A 346 1.15 -15.98 -8.13
N LEU A 347 0.17 -15.30 -7.52
CA LEU A 347 0.24 -14.92 -6.11
C LEU A 347 0.27 -16.17 -5.21
N THR A 348 0.81 -16.03 -4.01
CA THR A 348 0.89 -17.11 -3.02
C THR A 348 -0.51 -17.58 -2.63
N SER A 349 -0.86 -18.84 -2.93
CA SER A 349 -2.23 -19.35 -2.77
C SER A 349 -2.72 -19.29 -1.31
N GLN A 350 -1.90 -19.74 -0.37
CA GLN A 350 -2.19 -19.68 1.07
C GLN A 350 -2.43 -18.24 1.58
N TRP A 351 -1.94 -17.23 0.86
CA TRP A 351 -2.20 -15.83 1.20
C TRP A 351 -3.51 -15.36 0.59
N ARG A 352 -3.75 -15.64 -0.70
CA ARG A 352 -5.02 -15.31 -1.37
C ARG A 352 -6.22 -15.92 -0.64
N ASP A 353 -6.10 -17.19 -0.24
CA ASP A 353 -7.19 -17.95 0.38
C ASP A 353 -7.46 -17.51 1.83
N GLY A 354 -6.45 -16.93 2.49
CA GLY A 354 -6.53 -16.42 3.87
C GLY A 354 -6.81 -14.93 3.99
N LEU A 355 -6.83 -14.19 2.88
CA LEU A 355 -7.05 -12.74 2.88
C LEU A 355 -8.51 -12.42 3.25
N ALA A 356 -8.69 -11.53 4.23
CA ALA A 356 -10.00 -11.07 4.63
C ALA A 356 -10.75 -10.41 3.45
N HIS A 357 -12.06 -10.64 3.34
CA HIS A 357 -12.91 -10.03 2.30
C HIS A 357 -12.46 -10.27 0.84
N SER A 358 -11.71 -11.35 0.58
CA SER A 358 -11.18 -11.67 -0.76
C SER A 358 -12.25 -11.72 -1.85
N GLU A 359 -13.40 -12.36 -1.60
CA GLU A 359 -14.52 -12.42 -2.56
C GLU A 359 -15.07 -11.02 -2.89
N TRP A 360 -15.28 -10.19 -1.88
CA TRP A 360 -15.75 -8.81 -2.06
C TRP A 360 -14.73 -7.98 -2.84
N LEU A 361 -13.44 -8.15 -2.53
CA LEU A 361 -12.37 -7.45 -3.24
C LEU A 361 -12.37 -7.82 -4.72
N LEU A 362 -12.48 -9.13 -5.03
CA LEU A 362 -12.55 -9.61 -6.41
C LEU A 362 -13.74 -9.01 -7.16
N GLU A 363 -14.92 -8.95 -6.52
CA GLU A 363 -16.12 -8.32 -7.11
C GLU A 363 -15.85 -6.85 -7.48
N LYS A 364 -15.21 -6.07 -6.60
CA LYS A 364 -14.91 -4.65 -6.88
C LYS A 364 -13.81 -4.48 -7.93
N VAL A 365 -12.84 -5.39 -7.99
CA VAL A 365 -11.84 -5.40 -9.07
C VAL A 365 -12.48 -5.76 -10.41
N ASP A 366 -13.44 -6.67 -10.44
CA ASP A 366 -14.17 -7.01 -11.66
C ASP A 366 -15.05 -5.84 -12.12
N GLY A 367 -15.70 -5.14 -11.18
CA GLY A 367 -16.40 -3.88 -11.45
C GLY A 367 -15.47 -2.78 -11.99
N LEU A 368 -14.25 -2.66 -11.45
CA LEU A 368 -13.21 -1.77 -11.96
C LEU A 368 -12.83 -2.14 -13.41
N CYS A 369 -12.59 -3.41 -13.70
CA CYS A 369 -12.27 -3.88 -15.04
C CYS A 369 -13.37 -3.60 -16.06
N GLN A 370 -14.65 -3.71 -15.67
CA GLN A 370 -15.80 -3.34 -16.51
C GLN A 370 -15.88 -1.82 -16.71
N THR A 371 -15.72 -1.04 -15.65
CA THR A 371 -15.80 0.43 -15.68
C THR A 371 -14.69 1.04 -16.55
N VAL A 372 -13.47 0.52 -16.44
CA VAL A 372 -12.33 0.94 -17.27
C VAL A 372 -12.48 0.49 -18.72
N GLY A 373 -13.19 -0.62 -18.99
CA GLY A 373 -13.37 -1.19 -20.33
C GLY A 373 -12.37 -2.30 -20.69
N ILE A 374 -11.70 -2.90 -19.70
CA ILE A 374 -10.79 -4.04 -19.90
C ILE A 374 -11.61 -5.31 -20.25
N VAL A 375 -12.72 -5.50 -19.56
CA VAL A 375 -13.65 -6.62 -19.75
C VAL A 375 -14.97 -6.08 -20.29
N PRO A 376 -15.62 -6.75 -21.26
CA PRO A 376 -16.95 -6.37 -21.71
C PRO A 376 -17.97 -6.40 -20.56
N GLY A 377 -18.84 -5.40 -20.52
CA GLY A 377 -19.88 -5.29 -19.51
C GLY A 377 -20.11 -3.84 -19.13
N GLU A 378 -21.12 -3.62 -18.31
CA GLU A 378 -21.41 -2.31 -17.73
C GLU A 378 -21.58 -2.50 -16.23
N TYR A 379 -20.70 -1.88 -15.46
CA TYR A 379 -20.81 -1.79 -14.01
C TYR A 379 -21.31 -0.40 -13.66
N LYS A 380 -22.46 -0.31 -12.99
CA LYS A 380 -23.02 0.95 -12.48
C LYS A 380 -22.71 1.07 -11.01
N GLY A 381 -21.54 1.62 -10.69
CA GLY A 381 -21.13 1.78 -9.31
C GLY A 381 -22.01 2.76 -8.56
N SER A 382 -22.59 3.77 -9.22
CA SER A 382 -23.58 4.68 -8.61
C SER A 382 -24.83 3.98 -8.03
N LEU A 383 -25.13 2.75 -8.50
CA LEU A 383 -26.24 1.92 -8.00
C LEU A 383 -25.79 0.85 -7.00
N ASP A 384 -24.48 0.66 -6.83
CA ASP A 384 -23.91 -0.30 -5.89
C ASP A 384 -23.81 0.34 -4.49
N PRO A 385 -24.54 -0.18 -3.49
CA PRO A 385 -24.52 0.39 -2.14
C PRO A 385 -23.12 0.38 -1.51
N HIS A 386 -22.25 -0.56 -1.87
CA HIS A 386 -20.89 -0.62 -1.31
C HIS A 386 -19.97 0.51 -1.82
N THR A 387 -20.30 1.16 -2.95
CA THR A 387 -19.53 2.32 -3.45
C THR A 387 -20.04 3.64 -2.87
N ALA A 388 -21.24 3.67 -2.30
CA ALA A 388 -21.81 4.86 -1.71
C ALA A 388 -20.89 5.44 -0.62
N PHE A 389 -21.03 6.73 -0.34
CA PHE A 389 -20.18 7.43 0.64
C PHE A 389 -20.22 6.78 2.04
N ASP A 390 -21.38 6.27 2.44
CA ASP A 390 -21.62 5.58 3.71
C ASP A 390 -21.49 4.05 3.61
N GLY A 391 -21.00 3.54 2.48
CA GLY A 391 -20.86 2.11 2.19
C GLY A 391 -22.18 1.33 2.21
N GLY A 392 -23.33 2.01 2.07
CA GLY A 392 -24.65 1.37 2.07
C GLY A 392 -25.15 0.95 3.45
N ARG A 393 -24.48 1.42 4.51
CA ARG A 393 -24.80 1.07 5.91
C ARG A 393 -25.25 2.26 6.76
N GLY A 394 -25.27 3.46 6.20
CA GLY A 394 -25.36 4.69 6.99
C GLY A 394 -24.06 5.01 7.75
N LEU A 395 -23.96 6.28 8.16
CA LEU A 395 -22.93 6.76 9.07
C LEU A 395 -23.35 6.49 10.52
N LEU A 396 -22.37 6.18 11.36
CA LEU A 396 -22.58 5.90 12.77
C LEU A 396 -22.71 7.19 13.56
N GLY A 397 -23.59 7.17 14.57
CA GLY A 397 -23.69 8.22 15.58
C GLY A 397 -22.53 8.17 16.58
N GLU A 398 -22.38 9.24 17.38
CA GLU A 398 -21.30 9.35 18.38
C GLU A 398 -21.27 8.17 19.36
N ASP A 399 -22.43 7.71 19.82
CA ASP A 399 -22.49 6.62 20.81
C ASP A 399 -22.07 5.27 20.21
N GLU A 400 -22.38 5.04 18.93
CA GLU A 400 -21.93 3.85 18.19
C GLU A 400 -20.42 3.87 17.96
N LEU A 401 -19.86 5.04 17.61
CA LEU A 401 -18.41 5.23 17.46
C LEU A 401 -17.68 5.01 18.80
N ARG A 402 -18.18 5.58 19.89
CA ARG A 402 -17.63 5.37 21.24
C ARG A 402 -17.70 3.90 21.66
N ALA A 403 -18.80 3.21 21.33
CA ALA A 403 -18.95 1.78 21.62
C ALA A 403 -17.90 0.94 20.87
N ARG A 404 -17.63 1.25 19.60
CA ARG A 404 -16.59 0.58 18.80
C ARG A 404 -15.19 0.79 19.36
N GLU A 405 -14.86 2.04 19.70
CA GLU A 405 -13.57 2.37 20.31
C GLU A 405 -13.39 1.61 21.63
N LYS A 406 -14.43 1.58 22.48
CA LYS A 406 -14.42 0.83 23.73
C LYS A 406 -14.18 -0.67 23.51
N GLN A 407 -14.88 -1.28 22.56
CA GLN A 407 -14.71 -2.71 22.23
C GLN A 407 -13.28 -3.03 21.75
N LEU A 408 -12.71 -2.18 20.90
CA LEU A 408 -11.31 -2.32 20.46
C LEU A 408 -10.35 -2.24 21.65
N MET A 409 -10.52 -1.24 22.52
CA MET A 409 -9.67 -1.05 23.70
C MET A 409 -9.79 -2.21 24.69
N GLU A 410 -11.00 -2.75 24.89
CA GLU A 410 -11.21 -3.94 25.72
C GLU A 410 -10.47 -5.17 25.15
N LYS A 411 -10.56 -5.42 23.83
CA LYS A 411 -9.80 -6.49 23.15
C LYS A 411 -8.29 -6.34 23.38
N ILE A 412 -7.74 -5.15 23.16
CA ILE A 412 -6.31 -4.89 23.34
C ILE A 412 -5.88 -5.16 24.80
N LEU A 413 -6.66 -4.67 25.77
CA LEU A 413 -6.36 -4.87 27.20
C LEU A 413 -6.43 -6.36 27.61
N LEU A 414 -7.37 -7.13 27.05
CA LEU A 414 -7.46 -8.57 27.29
C LEU A 414 -6.25 -9.32 26.73
N ASN A 415 -5.83 -9.00 25.51
CA ASN A 415 -4.63 -9.59 24.91
C ASN A 415 -3.36 -9.25 25.70
N MET A 416 -3.23 -7.99 26.14
CA MET A 416 -2.13 -7.56 27.01
C MET A 416 -2.10 -8.35 28.31
N LYS A 417 -3.24 -8.51 28.98
CA LYS A 417 -3.35 -9.29 30.22
C LYS A 417 -3.00 -10.75 30.02
N ALA A 418 -3.48 -11.37 28.94
CA ALA A 418 -3.19 -12.78 28.64
C ALA A 418 -1.68 -13.04 28.50
N ARG A 419 -0.95 -12.14 27.81
CA ARG A 419 0.51 -12.22 27.67
C ARG A 419 1.24 -12.00 28.99
N ASP A 420 0.79 -11.06 29.81
CA ASP A 420 1.37 -10.84 31.15
C ASP A 420 1.21 -12.07 32.05
N ASP A 421 0.05 -12.72 31.99
CA ASP A 421 -0.24 -13.93 32.76
C ASP A 421 0.61 -15.12 32.26
N GLU A 422 0.77 -15.27 30.94
CA GLU A 422 1.66 -16.28 30.34
C GLU A 422 3.12 -16.07 30.75
N ARG A 423 3.62 -14.83 30.68
CA ARG A 423 4.98 -14.47 31.11
C ARG A 423 5.20 -14.82 32.58
N LYS A 424 4.30 -14.41 33.47
CA LYS A 424 4.36 -14.76 34.91
C LYS A 424 4.30 -16.27 35.14
N GLY A 425 3.51 -16.98 34.34
CA GLY A 425 3.43 -18.44 34.36
C GLY A 425 4.76 -19.11 34.01
N ASN A 426 5.42 -18.65 32.95
CA ASN A 426 6.72 -19.14 32.50
C ASN A 426 7.85 -18.81 33.49
N GLU A 427 7.86 -17.61 34.06
CA GLU A 427 8.80 -17.22 35.13
C GLU A 427 8.65 -18.14 36.36
N LYS A 428 7.42 -18.44 36.79
CA LYS A 428 7.17 -19.39 37.90
C LYS A 428 7.63 -20.81 37.58
N ARG A 429 7.39 -21.30 36.35
CA ARG A 429 7.84 -22.63 35.90
C ARG A 429 9.37 -22.73 35.89
N ASN A 430 10.05 -21.70 35.41
CA ASN A 430 11.52 -21.64 35.37
C ASN A 430 12.14 -21.48 36.76
N ALA A 431 11.53 -20.72 37.67
CA ALA A 431 11.96 -20.63 39.06
C ALA A 431 11.78 -21.97 39.82
N GLY A 432 10.72 -22.73 39.50
CA GLY A 432 10.44 -24.05 40.06
C GLY A 432 11.36 -25.16 39.55
N SER A 433 11.82 -25.09 38.29
CA SER A 433 12.79 -26.04 37.71
C SER A 433 14.21 -25.78 38.21
N GLY A 434 14.58 -24.51 38.44
CA GLY A 434 15.86 -24.12 39.04
C GLY A 434 16.07 -24.70 40.44
N ARG A 435 15.06 -24.68 41.31
CA ARG A 435 15.15 -25.28 42.66
C ARG A 435 15.34 -26.81 42.63
N LYS A 436 14.74 -27.52 41.68
CA LYS A 436 14.91 -28.98 41.55
C LYS A 436 16.27 -29.40 40.98
N GLY A 437 16.98 -28.51 40.29
CA GLY A 437 18.35 -28.75 39.80
C GLY A 437 19.41 -28.65 40.90
N TRP A 438 19.23 -27.71 41.84
CA TRP A 438 20.16 -27.51 42.96
C TRP A 438 20.09 -28.65 44.00
N ASP A 439 18.90 -29.20 44.25
CA ASP A 439 18.72 -30.33 45.19
C ASP A 439 19.35 -31.66 44.69
N LYS A 440 19.67 -31.78 43.38
CA LYS A 440 20.38 -32.93 42.82
C LYS A 440 21.91 -32.78 42.84
N LEU A 441 22.44 -31.57 43.00
CA LEU A 441 23.88 -31.30 43.05
C LEU A 441 24.47 -31.43 44.47
N PHE A 442 23.64 -31.37 45.52
CA PHE A 442 24.07 -31.52 46.92
C PHE A 442 23.81 -32.92 47.52
N LYS A 443 23.54 -33.93 46.68
CA LYS A 443 23.32 -35.34 47.09
C LYS A 443 24.33 -36.34 46.50
N ARG A 444 25.55 -35.90 46.19
CA ARG A 444 26.66 -36.81 45.84
C ARG A 444 27.82 -36.65 46.80
#